data_AF-A0A430UPT8-F1
#
_entry.id   AF-A0A430UPT8-F1
#
_cell.length_a   1.000
_cell.length_b   1.000
_cell.length_c   1.000
_cell.angle_alpha   90.00
_cell.angle_beta   90.00
_cell.angle_gamma   90.00
#
_symmetry.space_group_name_H-M   'P 1'
#
loop_
_entity.id
_entity.type
_entity.pdbx_description
1 polymer ?
#
loop_
_entity_poly.entity_id
_entity_poly.type
_entity_poly.pdbx_seq_one_letter_code
_entity_poly.pdbx_strand_id
1 'polypeptide(L)'
;MGLFRDLFGCCPEALEEIKSLPLRWDEERFSFWLKQDFPFVEALYRFQVGLLREAPHPHRVPLVQALMATVEELDWLLSQGADPREPVHPVRQEYIALLQEMEGFPYPYRLVFFYFLNRLFLEAWNAHVEGDGPWQELAEHWSAPEFQAVLFDLEVMAQGQVEGLDPGVLEHYLARILEMEKKTWSLLL
;
A
#
# COMPACT_ATOMS: atom_id res chain seq x y z
N MET A 1 16.42 14.34 -7.98
CA MET A 1 15.14 15.02 -7.60
C MET A 1 14.10 15.07 -8.71
N GLY A 2 14.45 15.12 -10.00
CA GLY A 2 13.45 15.08 -11.11
C GLY A 2 12.83 13.69 -11.31
N LEU A 3 13.66 12.66 -11.52
CA LEU A 3 13.20 11.31 -11.91
C LEU A 3 12.12 10.70 -11.00
N PHE A 4 12.23 10.89 -9.68
CA PHE A 4 11.28 10.34 -8.73
C PHE A 4 9.93 11.08 -8.74
N ARG A 5 9.95 12.40 -8.90
CA ARG A 5 8.75 13.21 -9.05
C ARG A 5 8.09 12.97 -10.42
N ASP A 6 8.91 12.71 -11.44
CA ASP A 6 8.47 12.30 -12.78
C ASP A 6 7.91 10.87 -12.79
N LEU A 7 8.46 9.95 -11.98
CA LEU A 7 7.96 8.57 -11.78
C LEU A 7 6.67 8.55 -10.95
N PHE A 8 6.55 9.34 -9.89
CA PHE A 8 5.25 9.48 -9.19
C PHE A 8 4.23 10.28 -10.02
N GLY A 9 4.71 11.10 -10.94
CA GLY A 9 3.94 11.73 -12.01
C GLY A 9 3.81 10.89 -13.28
N CYS A 10 4.16 9.60 -13.27
CA CYS A 10 4.06 8.76 -14.48
C CYS A 10 2.62 8.38 -14.80
N CYS A 11 1.73 8.42 -13.81
CA CYS A 11 0.32 8.03 -13.96
C CYS A 11 -0.65 8.94 -13.18
N PRO A 12 -0.60 10.27 -13.33
CA PRO A 12 -1.50 11.19 -12.64
C PRO A 12 -2.96 10.90 -13.02
N GLU A 13 -3.22 10.53 -14.26
CA GLU A 13 -4.56 10.16 -14.74
C GLU A 13 -5.10 8.92 -14.02
N ALA A 14 -4.29 7.85 -13.87
CA ALA A 14 -4.74 6.62 -13.20
C ALA A 14 -4.98 6.83 -11.69
N LEU A 15 -4.13 7.65 -11.04
CA LEU A 15 -4.37 8.05 -9.65
C LEU A 15 -5.68 8.83 -9.52
N GLU A 16 -5.94 9.75 -10.46
CA GLU A 16 -7.14 10.56 -10.42
C GLU A 16 -8.41 9.78 -10.77
N GLU A 17 -8.29 8.75 -11.62
CA GLU A 17 -9.36 7.77 -11.82
C GLU A 17 -9.70 7.03 -10.51
N ILE A 18 -8.71 6.61 -9.72
CA ILE A 18 -8.95 5.96 -8.43
C ILE A 18 -9.68 6.94 -7.51
N LYS A 19 -9.19 8.17 -7.37
CA LYS A 19 -9.76 9.21 -6.50
C LYS A 19 -11.16 9.66 -6.89
N SER A 20 -11.52 9.56 -8.17
CA SER A 20 -12.84 9.95 -8.69
C SER A 20 -13.85 8.81 -8.76
N LEU A 21 -13.51 7.61 -8.28
CA LEU A 21 -14.45 6.49 -8.22
C LEU A 21 -15.70 6.87 -7.40
N PRO A 22 -16.91 6.63 -7.91
CA PRO A 22 -18.15 6.99 -7.21
C PRO A 22 -18.48 5.93 -6.15
N LEU A 23 -17.64 5.85 -5.12
CA LEU A 23 -17.76 4.86 -4.04
C LEU A 23 -19.03 5.08 -3.23
N ARG A 24 -19.63 3.99 -2.78
CA ARG A 24 -20.81 4.01 -1.92
C ARG A 24 -20.46 3.43 -0.56
N TRP A 25 -20.37 4.31 0.43
CA TRP A 25 -20.16 3.95 1.83
C TRP A 25 -21.43 3.32 2.41
N ASP A 26 -21.51 2.00 2.32
CA ASP A 26 -22.49 1.16 2.99
C ASP A 26 -21.75 0.30 4.04
N GLU A 27 -22.31 0.17 5.24
CA GLU A 27 -21.64 -0.47 6.38
C GLU A 27 -21.30 -1.94 6.09
N GLU A 28 -22.20 -2.68 5.42
CA GLU A 28 -21.99 -4.08 5.07
C GLU A 28 -20.91 -4.22 3.99
N ARG A 29 -20.97 -3.37 2.95
CA ARG A 29 -19.95 -3.34 1.88
C ARG A 29 -18.58 -2.95 2.40
N PHE A 30 -18.50 -1.96 3.28
CA PHE A 30 -17.24 -1.54 3.89
C PHE A 30 -16.69 -2.65 4.79
N SER A 31 -17.53 -3.27 5.63
CA SER A 31 -17.10 -4.40 6.46
C SER A 31 -16.56 -5.56 5.61
N PHE A 32 -17.23 -5.90 4.49
CA PHE A 32 -16.72 -6.90 3.55
C PHE A 32 -15.38 -6.48 2.94
N TRP A 33 -15.28 -5.25 2.43
CA TRP A 33 -14.06 -4.73 1.82
C TRP A 33 -12.89 -4.77 2.79
N LEU A 34 -13.11 -4.33 4.03
CA LEU A 34 -12.14 -4.29 5.11
C LEU A 34 -11.64 -5.70 5.49
N LYS A 35 -12.56 -6.66 5.68
CA LYS A 35 -12.19 -8.06 5.99
C LYS A 35 -11.37 -8.70 4.87
N GLN A 36 -11.69 -8.38 3.63
CA GLN A 36 -10.94 -8.86 2.47
C GLN A 36 -9.55 -8.23 2.35
N ASP A 37 -9.24 -7.18 3.13
CA ASP A 37 -7.92 -6.57 3.17
C ASP A 37 -6.93 -7.38 4.01
N PHE A 38 -7.39 -8.13 5.01
CA PHE A 38 -6.52 -8.93 5.89
C PHE A 38 -5.54 -9.84 5.14
N PRO A 39 -5.95 -10.65 4.15
CA PRO A 39 -5.01 -11.47 3.38
C PRO A 39 -3.98 -10.66 2.58
N PHE A 40 -4.32 -9.44 2.17
CA PHE A 40 -3.42 -8.53 1.48
C PHE A 40 -2.40 -7.92 2.45
N VAL A 41 -2.83 -7.42 3.61
CA VAL A 41 -1.96 -6.88 4.65
C VAL A 41 -0.99 -7.97 5.17
N GLU A 42 -1.43 -9.22 5.28
CA GLU A 42 -0.57 -10.36 5.64
C GLU A 42 0.50 -10.63 4.55
N ALA A 43 0.15 -10.46 3.28
CA ALA A 43 1.13 -10.55 2.20
C ALA A 43 2.11 -9.36 2.22
N LEU A 44 1.63 -8.16 2.54
CA LEU A 44 2.44 -6.96 2.70
C LEU A 44 3.44 -7.11 3.85
N TYR A 45 3.02 -7.68 4.98
CA TYR A 45 3.89 -8.05 6.10
C TYR A 45 5.05 -8.94 5.65
N ARG A 46 4.77 -10.00 4.87
CA ARG A 46 5.82 -10.90 4.34
C ARG A 46 6.77 -10.18 3.40
N PHE A 47 6.23 -9.32 2.54
CA PHE A 47 7.01 -8.48 1.64
C PHE A 47 8.00 -7.58 2.42
N GLN A 48 7.53 -6.95 3.51
CA GLN A 48 8.35 -6.11 4.41
C GLN A 48 9.41 -6.90 5.18
N VAL A 49 9.08 -8.10 5.68
CA VAL A 49 10.08 -8.99 6.31
C VAL A 49 11.19 -9.33 5.31
N GLY A 50 10.82 -9.59 4.06
CA GLY A 50 11.78 -9.79 2.99
C GLY A 50 12.67 -8.56 2.74
N LEU A 51 12.11 -7.34 2.82
CA LEU A 51 12.89 -6.10 2.69
C LEU A 51 13.91 -5.98 3.83
N LEU A 52 13.48 -6.22 5.07
CA LEU A 52 14.33 -6.15 6.25
C LEU A 52 15.50 -7.13 6.20
N ARG A 53 15.29 -8.32 5.63
CA ARG A 53 16.34 -9.34 5.46
C ARG A 53 17.52 -8.82 4.63
N GLU A 54 17.26 -7.97 3.65
CA GLU A 54 18.25 -7.46 2.71
C GLU A 54 18.63 -5.99 2.97
N ALA A 55 17.93 -5.33 3.89
CA ALA A 55 18.10 -3.92 4.16
C ALA A 55 19.50 -3.57 4.70
N PRO A 56 20.19 -2.57 4.09
CA PRO A 56 21.41 -2.02 4.66
C PRO A 56 21.10 -1.33 5.99
N HIS A 57 22.10 -1.22 6.87
CA HIS A 57 21.93 -0.72 8.23
C HIS A 57 21.10 0.58 8.35
N PRO A 58 21.34 1.62 7.51
CA PRO A 58 20.59 2.88 7.61
C PRO A 58 19.09 2.74 7.30
N HIS A 59 18.68 1.73 6.54
CA HIS A 59 17.29 1.57 6.10
C HIS A 59 16.44 0.74 7.08
N ARG A 60 17.07 0.10 8.08
CA ARG A 60 16.38 -0.86 8.94
C ARG A 60 15.39 -0.21 9.90
N VAL A 61 15.73 0.95 10.47
CA VAL A 61 14.85 1.61 11.45
C VAL A 61 13.50 1.99 10.83
N PRO A 62 13.45 2.72 9.68
CA PRO A 62 12.16 3.03 9.06
C PRO A 62 11.38 1.78 8.62
N LEU A 63 12.07 0.75 8.11
CA LEU A 63 11.41 -0.50 7.72
C LEU A 63 10.84 -1.28 8.91
N VAL A 64 11.50 -1.26 10.08
CA VAL A 64 10.95 -1.85 11.31
C VAL A 64 9.72 -1.07 11.77
N GLN A 65 9.76 0.26 11.73
CA GLN A 65 8.60 1.08 12.10
C GLN A 65 7.41 0.83 11.17
N ALA A 66 7.65 0.73 9.85
CA ALA A 66 6.62 0.36 8.90
C ALA A 66 6.05 -1.04 9.15
N LEU A 67 6.91 -2.01 9.48
CA LEU A 67 6.48 -3.38 9.82
C LEU A 67 5.61 -3.39 11.09
N MET A 68 5.97 -2.59 12.10
CA MET A 68 5.18 -2.48 13.33
C MET A 68 3.77 -1.96 13.04
N ALA A 69 3.63 -0.91 12.21
CA ALA A 69 2.33 -0.39 11.80
C ALA A 69 1.49 -1.48 11.09
N THR A 70 2.11 -2.25 10.19
CA THR A 70 1.42 -3.37 9.51
C THR A 70 0.97 -4.48 10.48
N VAL A 71 1.76 -4.76 11.54
CA VAL A 71 1.36 -5.72 12.57
C VAL A 71 0.17 -5.20 13.38
N GLU A 72 0.18 -3.92 13.76
CA GLU A 72 -0.94 -3.28 14.46
C GLU A 72 -2.21 -3.25 13.60
N GLU A 73 -2.06 -3.02 12.29
CA GLU A 73 -3.16 -3.08 11.32
C GLU A 73 -3.78 -4.49 11.22
N LEU A 74 -2.96 -5.55 11.21
CA LEU A 74 -3.46 -6.94 11.24
C LEU A 74 -4.25 -7.24 12.51
N ASP A 75 -3.76 -6.84 13.67
CA ASP A 75 -4.46 -7.00 14.95
C ASP A 75 -5.78 -6.23 14.97
N TRP A 76 -5.79 -5.01 14.41
CA TRP A 76 -7.00 -4.23 14.28
C TRP A 76 -8.00 -4.90 13.33
N LEU A 77 -7.59 -5.38 12.16
CA LEU A 77 -8.47 -6.10 11.22
C LEU A 77 -9.09 -7.36 11.84
N LEU A 78 -8.34 -8.10 12.67
CA LEU A 78 -8.88 -9.22 13.45
C LEU A 78 -9.95 -8.76 14.45
N SER A 79 -9.73 -7.62 15.12
CA SER A 79 -10.71 -7.04 16.05
C SER A 79 -11.99 -6.57 15.35
N GLN A 80 -11.90 -6.21 14.07
CA GLN A 80 -13.04 -5.87 13.19
C GLN A 80 -13.72 -7.11 12.59
N GLY A 81 -13.28 -8.32 12.96
CA GLY A 81 -13.91 -9.58 12.58
C GLY A 81 -13.45 -10.16 11.25
N ALA A 82 -12.25 -9.82 10.77
CA ALA A 82 -11.58 -10.59 9.72
C ALA A 82 -11.23 -12.00 10.20
N ASP A 83 -11.39 -13.02 9.35
CA ASP A 83 -10.93 -14.39 9.63
C ASP A 83 -9.85 -14.79 8.60
N PRO A 84 -8.63 -15.14 9.05
CA PRO A 84 -7.55 -15.60 8.15
C PRO A 84 -7.91 -16.82 7.30
N ARG A 85 -8.98 -17.55 7.63
CA ARG A 85 -9.45 -18.75 6.93
C ARG A 85 -10.53 -18.47 5.90
N GLU A 86 -11.02 -17.24 5.81
CA GLU A 86 -12.03 -16.89 4.81
C GLU A 86 -11.45 -16.98 3.39
N PRO A 87 -12.27 -17.37 2.40
CA PRO A 87 -11.87 -17.32 1.00
C PRO A 87 -11.49 -15.89 0.60
N VAL A 88 -10.33 -15.76 -0.04
CA VAL A 88 -9.84 -14.49 -0.58
C VAL A 88 -10.54 -14.19 -1.89
N HIS A 89 -11.07 -12.97 -2.06
CA HIS A 89 -11.69 -12.53 -3.31
C HIS A 89 -10.68 -12.56 -4.47
N PRO A 90 -11.07 -12.96 -5.70
CA PRO A 90 -10.13 -13.08 -6.83
C PRO A 90 -9.28 -11.83 -7.11
N VAL A 91 -9.87 -10.63 -6.97
CA VAL A 91 -9.12 -9.36 -7.11
C VAL A 91 -8.01 -9.23 -6.07
N ARG A 92 -8.28 -9.59 -4.81
CA ARG A 92 -7.28 -9.58 -3.73
C ARG A 92 -6.20 -10.65 -3.98
N GLN A 93 -6.58 -11.81 -4.52
CA GLN A 93 -5.62 -12.86 -4.90
C GLN A 93 -4.66 -12.39 -6.00
N GLU A 94 -5.16 -11.72 -7.04
CA GLU A 94 -4.33 -11.11 -8.08
C GLU A 94 -3.33 -10.11 -7.49
N TYR A 95 -3.76 -9.32 -6.51
CA TYR A 95 -2.89 -8.31 -5.89
C TYR A 95 -1.81 -8.95 -5.01
N ILE A 96 -2.18 -9.97 -4.23
CA ILE A 96 -1.24 -10.77 -3.45
C ILE A 96 -0.21 -11.44 -4.37
N ALA A 97 -0.64 -11.95 -5.53
CA ALA A 97 0.27 -12.52 -6.51
C ALA A 97 1.24 -11.46 -7.08
N LEU A 98 0.79 -10.22 -7.29
CA LEU A 98 1.65 -9.11 -7.67
C LEU A 98 2.70 -8.79 -6.59
N LEU A 99 2.33 -8.78 -5.30
CA LEU A 99 3.30 -8.62 -4.20
C LEU A 99 4.36 -9.74 -4.24
N GLN A 100 3.94 -10.99 -4.40
CA GLN A 100 4.83 -12.15 -4.48
C GLN A 100 5.75 -12.10 -5.71
N GLU A 101 5.24 -11.65 -6.85
CA GLU A 101 6.05 -11.44 -8.06
C GLU A 101 7.13 -10.38 -7.80
N MET A 102 6.76 -9.28 -7.14
CA MET A 102 7.70 -8.21 -6.78
C MET A 102 8.79 -8.67 -5.79
N GLU A 103 8.57 -9.71 -4.99
CA GLU A 103 9.61 -10.28 -4.12
C GLU A 103 10.81 -10.84 -4.89
N GLY A 104 10.63 -11.20 -6.17
CA GLY A 104 11.70 -11.67 -7.04
C GLY A 104 12.71 -10.59 -7.45
N PHE A 105 12.41 -9.31 -7.19
CA PHE A 105 13.30 -8.21 -7.55
C PHE A 105 14.42 -7.96 -6.53
N PRO A 106 15.53 -7.34 -6.95
CA PRO A 106 16.53 -6.82 -6.03
C PRO A 106 15.94 -5.80 -5.03
N TYR A 107 16.52 -5.74 -3.84
CA TYR A 107 16.13 -4.82 -2.76
C TYR A 107 15.78 -3.38 -3.20
N PRO A 108 16.60 -2.69 -4.04
CA PRO A 108 16.30 -1.33 -4.47
C PRO A 108 14.93 -1.16 -5.15
N TYR A 109 14.54 -2.10 -6.01
CA TYR A 109 13.23 -2.08 -6.69
C TYR A 109 12.09 -2.27 -5.69
N ARG A 110 12.22 -3.28 -4.82
CA ARG A 110 11.21 -3.62 -3.81
C ARG A 110 10.96 -2.46 -2.84
N LEU A 111 12.01 -1.71 -2.47
CA LEU A 111 11.90 -0.53 -1.63
C LEU A 111 11.10 0.59 -2.31
N VAL A 112 11.34 0.81 -3.61
CA VAL A 112 10.59 1.82 -4.39
C VAL A 112 9.13 1.42 -4.53
N PHE A 113 8.84 0.14 -4.82
CA PHE A 113 7.46 -0.37 -4.88
C PHE A 113 6.76 -0.25 -3.53
N PHE A 114 7.44 -0.58 -2.43
CA PHE A 114 6.89 -0.46 -1.08
C PHE A 114 6.52 0.98 -0.72
N TYR A 115 7.42 1.93 -0.98
CA TYR A 115 7.11 3.34 -0.79
C TYR A 115 5.90 3.77 -1.64
N PHE A 116 5.86 3.37 -2.91
CA PHE A 116 4.76 3.70 -3.82
C PHE A 116 3.41 3.18 -3.32
N LEU A 117 3.34 1.92 -2.86
CA LEU A 117 2.14 1.34 -2.25
C LEU A 117 1.63 2.20 -1.09
N ASN A 118 2.48 2.48 -0.10
CA ASN A 118 2.08 3.25 1.08
C ASN A 118 1.63 4.67 0.73
N ARG A 119 2.32 5.32 -0.22
CA ARG A 119 1.93 6.64 -0.70
C ARG A 119 0.55 6.62 -1.36
N LEU A 120 0.29 5.58 -2.17
CA LEU A 120 -0.94 5.39 -2.89
C LEU A 120 -2.12 5.07 -1.96
N PHE A 121 -1.91 4.22 -0.94
CA PHE A 121 -2.93 3.96 0.08
C PHE A 121 -3.35 5.26 0.77
N LEU A 122 -2.39 6.09 1.20
CA LEU A 122 -2.67 7.37 1.83
C LEU A 122 -3.45 8.33 0.90
N GLU A 123 -3.06 8.43 -0.37
CA GLU A 123 -3.76 9.28 -1.34
C GLU A 123 -5.20 8.83 -1.62
N ALA A 124 -5.41 7.52 -1.77
CA ALA A 124 -6.73 6.96 -2.04
C ALA A 124 -7.62 7.08 -0.79
N TRP A 125 -7.08 6.81 0.39
CA TRP A 125 -7.79 6.96 1.66
C TRP A 125 -8.23 8.40 1.89
N ASN A 126 -7.32 9.37 1.73
CA ASN A 126 -7.64 10.80 1.88
C ASN A 126 -8.69 11.32 0.89
N ALA A 127 -8.80 10.70 -0.30
CA ALA A 127 -9.77 11.13 -1.31
C ALA A 127 -11.18 10.57 -1.06
N HIS A 128 -11.27 9.39 -0.48
CA HIS A 128 -12.54 8.66 -0.36
C HIS A 128 -13.15 8.71 1.02
N VAL A 129 -12.34 8.92 2.05
CA VAL A 129 -12.77 8.83 3.45
C VAL A 129 -12.93 10.24 4.03
N GLU A 130 -14.16 10.74 4.00
CA GLU A 130 -14.56 11.99 4.65
C GLU A 130 -15.65 11.75 5.71
N GLY A 131 -15.53 12.41 6.86
CA GLY A 131 -16.57 12.48 7.90
C GLY A 131 -16.51 11.41 8.99
N ASP A 132 -17.51 11.47 9.89
CA ASP A 132 -17.63 10.57 11.05
C ASP A 132 -18.21 9.20 10.63
N GLY A 133 -17.57 8.11 11.07
CA GLY A 133 -18.02 6.73 10.79
C GLY A 133 -17.08 5.66 11.36
N PRO A 134 -17.41 4.36 11.22
CA PRO A 134 -16.57 3.26 11.74
C PRO A 134 -15.17 3.20 11.10
N TRP A 135 -14.95 3.89 9.98
CA TRP A 135 -13.66 4.05 9.30
C TRP A 135 -12.79 5.18 9.87
N GLN A 136 -13.30 5.98 10.82
CA GLN A 136 -12.58 7.11 11.40
C GLN A 136 -11.32 6.66 12.16
N GLU A 137 -11.40 5.59 12.97
CA GLU A 137 -10.24 5.07 13.69
C GLU A 137 -9.10 4.67 12.73
N LEU A 138 -9.45 4.09 11.58
CA LEU A 138 -8.48 3.73 10.55
C LEU A 138 -7.91 4.99 9.87
N ALA A 139 -8.76 5.99 9.57
CA ALA A 139 -8.30 7.27 9.04
C ALA A 139 -7.36 8.02 9.99
N GLU A 140 -7.65 8.00 11.29
CA GLU A 140 -6.80 8.57 12.33
C GLU A 140 -5.45 7.83 12.43
N HIS A 141 -5.44 6.50 12.26
CA HIS A 141 -4.20 5.72 12.22
C HIS A 141 -3.33 6.07 11.00
N TRP A 142 -3.91 6.15 9.80
CA TRP A 142 -3.19 6.51 8.57
C TRP A 142 -2.75 7.99 8.51
N SER A 143 -3.47 8.86 9.22
CA SER A 143 -3.13 10.29 9.37
C SER A 143 -2.24 10.59 10.58
N ALA A 144 -1.88 9.58 11.37
CA ALA A 144 -1.05 9.74 12.55
C ALA A 144 0.33 10.34 12.17
N PRO A 145 0.87 11.30 12.95
CA PRO A 145 2.17 11.90 12.68
C PRO A 145 3.31 10.88 12.52
N GLU A 146 3.23 9.76 13.24
CA GLU A 146 4.19 8.67 13.21
C GLU A 146 4.19 7.98 11.84
N PHE A 147 3.02 7.71 11.26
CA PHE A 147 2.92 7.11 9.93
C PHE A 147 3.45 8.05 8.84
N GLN A 148 3.15 9.35 8.95
CA GLN A 148 3.67 10.36 8.03
C GLN A 148 5.20 10.48 8.10
N ALA A 149 5.79 10.37 9.29
CA ALA A 149 7.23 10.36 9.47
C ALA A 149 7.88 9.12 8.82
N VAL A 150 7.29 7.94 9.02
CA VAL A 150 7.75 6.70 8.36
C VAL A 150 7.64 6.82 6.85
N LEU A 151 6.55 7.36 6.33
CA LEU A 151 6.36 7.55 4.89
C LEU A 151 7.39 8.50 4.29
N PHE A 152 7.74 9.57 5.01
CA PHE A 152 8.81 10.50 4.60
C PHE A 152 10.18 9.80 4.57
N ASP A 153 10.51 9.00 5.57
CA ASP A 153 11.77 8.24 5.58
C ASP A 153 11.81 7.22 4.42
N LEU A 154 10.69 6.55 4.14
CA LEU A 154 10.54 5.67 2.99
C LEU A 154 10.74 6.41 1.65
N GLU A 155 10.19 7.63 1.54
CA GLU A 155 10.38 8.48 0.36
C GLU A 155 11.86 8.77 0.13
N VAL A 156 12.56 9.25 1.16
CA VAL A 156 13.99 9.62 1.08
C VAL A 156 14.83 8.40 0.67
N MET A 157 14.56 7.24 1.27
CA MET A 157 15.28 6.01 0.93
C MET A 157 15.00 5.56 -0.51
N ALA A 158 13.74 5.58 -0.95
CA ALA A 158 13.35 5.21 -2.30
C ALA A 158 13.96 6.16 -3.35
N GLN A 159 13.96 7.48 -3.09
CA GLN A 159 14.62 8.47 -3.93
C GLN A 159 16.11 8.17 -4.12
N GLY A 160 16.79 7.75 -3.05
CA GLY A 160 18.21 7.38 -3.09
C GLY A 160 18.51 6.11 -3.90
N GLN A 161 17.51 5.29 -4.21
CA GLN A 161 17.69 4.06 -5.00
C GLN A 161 17.39 4.24 -6.49
N VAL A 162 16.47 5.15 -6.84
CA VAL A 162 15.86 5.21 -8.18
C VAL A 162 16.84 5.51 -9.33
N GLU A 163 17.91 6.28 -9.10
CA GLU A 163 18.87 6.64 -10.16
C GLU A 163 19.60 5.42 -10.76
N GLY A 164 19.67 4.30 -10.04
CA GLY A 164 20.31 3.07 -10.50
C GLY A 164 19.38 2.03 -11.12
N LEU A 165 18.07 2.32 -11.25
CA LEU A 165 17.06 1.36 -11.68
C LEU A 165 16.62 1.61 -13.11
N ASP A 166 16.25 0.54 -13.80
CA ASP A 166 15.61 0.60 -15.11
C ASP A 166 14.22 1.27 -15.01
N PRO A 167 14.01 2.45 -15.63
CA PRO A 167 12.74 3.16 -15.58
C PRO A 167 11.58 2.37 -16.20
N GLY A 168 11.82 1.59 -17.26
CA GLY A 168 10.77 0.82 -17.92
C GLY A 168 10.20 -0.30 -17.03
N VAL A 169 11.06 -0.89 -16.18
CA VAL A 169 10.63 -1.83 -15.15
C VAL A 169 9.81 -1.11 -14.09
N LEU A 170 10.27 0.06 -13.61
CA LEU A 170 9.52 0.83 -12.62
C LEU A 170 8.13 1.21 -13.15
N GLU A 171 8.05 1.86 -14.31
CA GLU A 171 6.79 2.26 -14.93
C GLU A 171 5.81 1.09 -15.08
N HIS A 172 6.29 -0.08 -15.54
CA HIS A 172 5.46 -1.27 -15.70
C HIS A 172 4.82 -1.72 -14.37
N TYR A 173 5.60 -1.83 -13.30
CA TYR A 173 5.09 -2.30 -12.01
C TYR A 173 4.27 -1.23 -11.28
N LEU A 174 4.64 0.04 -11.38
CA LEU A 174 3.84 1.14 -10.82
C LEU A 174 2.45 1.20 -11.47
N ALA A 175 2.36 1.03 -12.79
CA ALA A 175 1.09 0.96 -13.49
C ALA A 175 0.23 -0.24 -13.05
N ARG A 176 0.85 -1.42 -12.84
CA ARG A 176 0.16 -2.61 -12.33
C ARG A 176 -0.34 -2.42 -10.90
N ILE A 177 0.42 -1.75 -10.04
CA ILE A 177 -0.02 -1.41 -8.68
C ILE A 177 -1.26 -0.51 -8.74
N LEU A 178 -1.25 0.53 -9.56
CA LEU A 178 -2.40 1.41 -9.76
C LEU A 178 -3.63 0.67 -10.30
N GLU A 179 -3.44 -0.24 -11.25
CA GLU A 179 -4.53 -1.08 -11.76
C GLU A 179 -5.14 -1.95 -10.63
N MET A 180 -4.29 -2.55 -9.79
CA MET A 180 -4.75 -3.37 -8.68
C MET A 180 -5.45 -2.57 -7.58
N GLU A 181 -4.97 -1.38 -7.27
CA GLU A 181 -5.69 -0.45 -6.40
C GLU A 181 -7.05 -0.12 -6.98
N LYS A 182 -7.12 0.31 -8.24
CA LYS A 182 -8.40 0.62 -8.89
C LYS A 182 -9.38 -0.54 -8.81
N LYS A 183 -8.94 -1.77 -9.09
CA LYS A 183 -9.78 -2.97 -8.98
C LYS A 183 -10.26 -3.20 -7.54
N THR A 184 -9.39 -2.98 -6.56
CA THR A 184 -9.69 -3.16 -5.14
C THR A 184 -10.69 -2.13 -4.62
N TRP A 185 -10.50 -0.85 -4.94
CA TRP A 185 -11.45 0.22 -4.63
C TRP A 185 -12.78 0.05 -5.37
N SER A 186 -12.76 -0.51 -6.59
CA SER A 186 -13.97 -0.78 -7.37
C SER A 186 -14.89 -1.84 -6.74
N LEU A 187 -14.43 -2.60 -5.74
CA LEU A 187 -15.29 -3.49 -4.96
C LEU A 187 -16.31 -2.73 -4.10
N LEU A 188 -16.15 -1.41 -3.94
CA LEU A 188 -17.05 -0.50 -3.21
C LEU A 188 -18.04 0.27 -4.12
N LEU A 189 -18.08 -0.03 -5.43
CA LEU A 189 -19.07 0.54 -6.37
C LEU A 189 -20.47 -0.08 -6.18
#